data_AF-A0A507BKK7-F1
#
_entry.id   AF-A0A507BKK7-F1
#
_cell.length_a   1.000
_cell.length_b   1.000
_cell.length_c   1.000
_cell.angle_alpha   90.00
_cell.angle_beta   90.00
_cell.angle_gamma   90.00
#
_symmetry.space_group_name_H-M   'P 1'
#
loop_
_entity.id
_entity.type
_entity.pdbx_description
1 polymer ?
#
loop_
_entity_poly.entity_id
_entity_poly.type
_entity_poly.pdbx_seq_one_letter_code
_entity_poly.pdbx_strand_id
1 'polypeptide(L)'
;MPAVQNKTNSAVQLTHIPTGIVVKSQATRSRSQNRKIARDLLAAKLDEMENGEHSRTAIVADSKSKKKASAAKKSRRKYRQLKDGQDAEQQPQAQLSPNDQMRSKEDSVP
;
A
#
# COMPACT_ATOMS: atom_id res chain seq x y z
N MET A 1 -33.89 4.41 0.94
CA MET A 1 -34.27 4.76 -0.46
C MET A 1 -33.49 3.87 -1.41
N PRO A 2 -34.09 2.87 -2.06
CA PRO A 2 -33.41 2.09 -3.10
C PRO A 2 -33.18 2.96 -4.33
N ALA A 3 -31.94 3.05 -4.79
CA ALA A 3 -31.57 3.86 -5.95
C ALA A 3 -32.29 3.34 -7.20
N VAL A 4 -33.20 4.15 -7.74
CA VAL A 4 -33.89 3.87 -9.00
C VAL A 4 -32.84 3.91 -10.10
N GLN A 5 -32.46 2.73 -10.62
CA GLN A 5 -31.63 2.62 -11.81
C GLN A 5 -32.46 3.04 -13.02
N ASN A 6 -32.10 4.18 -13.61
CA ASN A 6 -32.65 4.62 -14.89
C ASN A 6 -32.43 3.51 -15.95
N LYS A 7 -33.44 3.29 -16.81
CA LYS A 7 -33.51 2.26 -17.86
C LYS A 7 -32.40 2.41 -18.91
N THR A 8 -31.17 2.08 -18.53
CA THR A 8 -30.01 2.11 -19.41
C THR A 8 -29.51 0.67 -19.53
N ASN A 9 -29.56 0.12 -20.74
CA ASN A 9 -29.10 -1.23 -21.08
C ASN A 9 -27.56 -1.32 -21.15
N SER A 10 -26.88 -0.84 -20.11
CA SER A 10 -25.41 -0.86 -20.04
C SER A 10 -24.85 -2.22 -19.63
N ALA A 11 -25.66 -3.15 -19.12
CA ALA A 11 -25.24 -4.49 -18.73
C ALA A 11 -24.75 -5.29 -19.95
N VAL A 12 -23.56 -5.89 -19.84
CA VAL A 12 -22.95 -6.70 -20.90
C VAL A 12 -22.78 -8.13 -20.40
N GLN A 13 -23.20 -9.09 -21.22
CA GLN A 13 -22.91 -10.51 -21.05
C GLN A 13 -21.99 -10.98 -22.18
N LEU A 14 -20.92 -11.67 -21.81
CA LEU A 14 -19.96 -12.25 -22.75
C LEU A 14 -19.88 -13.75 -22.48
N THR A 15 -19.99 -14.55 -23.54
CA THR A 15 -19.89 -16.00 -23.48
C THR A 15 -18.68 -16.44 -24.29
N HIS A 16 -17.81 -17.24 -23.69
CA HIS A 16 -16.74 -17.90 -24.42
C HIS A 16 -17.29 -19.22 -25.01
N ILE A 17 -17.38 -19.29 -26.32
CA ILE A 17 -17.98 -20.44 -27.04
C ILE A 17 -17.23 -21.76 -26.76
N PRO A 18 -15.89 -21.84 -26.82
CA PRO A 18 -15.22 -23.13 -26.71
C PRO A 18 -15.14 -23.65 -25.26
N THR A 19 -15.19 -22.79 -24.23
CA THR A 19 -15.16 -23.22 -22.82
C THR A 19 -16.49 -23.11 -22.10
N GLY A 20 -17.52 -22.52 -22.72
CA GLY A 20 -18.84 -22.33 -22.12
C GLY A 20 -18.90 -21.31 -20.97
N ILE A 21 -17.80 -20.58 -20.68
CA ILE A 21 -17.76 -19.63 -19.56
C ILE A 21 -18.59 -18.39 -19.90
N VAL A 22 -19.56 -18.08 -19.03
CA VAL A 22 -20.38 -16.87 -19.12
C VAL A 22 -19.92 -15.86 -18.07
N VAL A 23 -19.63 -14.63 -18.51
CA VAL A 23 -19.30 -13.50 -17.64
C VAL A 23 -20.31 -12.39 -17.85
N LYS A 24 -20.84 -11.84 -16.75
CA LYS A 24 -21.76 -10.70 -16.73
C LYS A 24 -21.08 -9.53 -16.04
N SER A 25 -21.17 -8.33 -16.61
CA SER A 25 -20.63 -7.12 -16.00
C SER A 25 -21.60 -5.93 -16.14
N GLN A 26 -21.91 -5.32 -15.01
CA GLN A 26 -22.70 -4.08 -14.88
C GLN A 26 -22.00 -3.15 -13.88
N ALA A 27 -20.72 -2.88 -14.11
CA ALA A 27 -19.92 -2.04 -13.21
C ALA A 27 -20.16 -0.53 -13.44
N THR A 28 -20.42 -0.13 -14.69
CA THR A 28 -20.50 1.29 -15.06
C THR A 28 -21.70 1.62 -15.94
N ARG A 29 -21.98 2.92 -16.07
CA ARG A 29 -23.03 3.44 -16.98
C ARG A 29 -22.68 3.28 -18.46
N SER A 30 -21.43 2.97 -18.82
CA SER A 30 -20.96 2.88 -20.21
C SER A 30 -20.83 1.43 -20.69
N ARG A 31 -21.47 1.10 -21.83
CA ARG A 31 -21.41 -0.24 -22.42
C ARG A 31 -19.99 -0.65 -22.84
N SER A 32 -19.20 0.31 -23.34
CA SER A 32 -17.85 0.04 -23.86
C SER A 32 -16.88 -0.32 -22.74
N GLN A 33 -17.01 0.38 -21.61
CA GLN A 33 -16.25 0.10 -20.40
C GLN A 33 -16.66 -1.24 -19.79
N ASN A 34 -17.96 -1.54 -19.71
CA ASN A 34 -18.44 -2.84 -19.26
C ASN A 34 -17.95 -3.99 -20.18
N ARG A 35 -17.84 -3.78 -21.50
CA ARG A 35 -17.27 -4.77 -22.44
C ARG A 35 -15.77 -4.99 -22.23
N LYS A 36 -14.99 -3.96 -21.90
CA LYS A 36 -13.56 -4.11 -21.55
C LYS A 36 -13.42 -4.94 -20.27
N ILE A 37 -14.14 -4.54 -19.22
CA ILE A 37 -14.12 -5.24 -17.92
C ILE A 37 -14.57 -6.70 -18.07
N ALA A 38 -15.63 -6.97 -18.83
CA ALA A 38 -16.11 -8.33 -19.06
C ALA A 38 -15.06 -9.19 -19.78
N ARG A 39 -14.28 -8.60 -20.71
CA ARG A 39 -13.21 -9.30 -21.43
C ARG A 39 -12.02 -9.58 -20.52
N ASP A 40 -11.62 -8.63 -19.67
CA ASP A 40 -10.54 -8.80 -18.70
C ASP A 40 -10.87 -9.90 -17.68
N LEU A 41 -12.12 -9.92 -17.19
CA LEU A 41 -12.62 -10.96 -16.29
C LEU A 41 -12.67 -12.33 -16.96
N LEU A 42 -13.08 -12.38 -18.23
CA LEU A 42 -13.14 -13.61 -19.01
C LEU A 42 -11.73 -14.16 -19.29
N ALA A 43 -10.77 -13.28 -19.60
CA ALA A 43 -9.37 -13.66 -19.75
C ALA A 43 -8.79 -14.21 -18.44
N ALA A 44 -9.06 -13.56 -17.30
CA ALA A 44 -8.60 -14.06 -15.99
C ALA A 44 -9.15 -15.46 -15.67
N LYS A 45 -10.45 -15.69 -15.93
CA LYS A 45 -11.07 -17.02 -15.75
C LYS A 45 -10.52 -18.08 -16.71
N LEU A 46 -10.21 -17.70 -17.95
CA LEU A 46 -9.58 -18.62 -18.91
C LEU A 46 -8.16 -18.96 -18.49
N ASP A 47 -7.39 -17.97 -18.03
CA ASP A 47 -6.03 -18.19 -17.53
C ASP A 47 -6.01 -19.12 -16.31
N GLU A 48 -6.99 -18.99 -15.40
CA GLU A 48 -7.17 -19.88 -14.26
C GLU A 48 -7.50 -21.32 -14.71
N MET A 49 -8.36 -21.47 -15.72
CA MET A 49 -8.81 -22.78 -16.19
C MET A 49 -7.76 -23.52 -17.03
N GLU A 50 -7.05 -22.83 -17.92
CA GLU A 50 -6.04 -23.44 -18.78
C GLU A 50 -4.77 -23.80 -18.01
N ASN A 51 -4.34 -22.93 -17.09
CA ASN A 51 -3.01 -23.06 -16.51
C ASN A 51 -3.00 -23.54 -15.06
N GLY A 52 -4.10 -23.54 -14.32
CA GLY A 52 -4.16 -24.04 -12.93
C GLY A 52 -3.02 -23.49 -12.04
N GLU A 53 -1.90 -24.23 -11.96
CA GLU A 53 -0.65 -23.87 -11.27
C GLU A 53 0.30 -22.89 -12.01
N HIS A 54 0.21 -22.74 -13.34
CA HIS A 54 1.11 -21.91 -14.16
C HIS A 54 0.50 -20.59 -14.66
N SER A 55 -0.65 -20.19 -14.11
CA SER A 55 -1.37 -19.02 -14.64
C SER A 55 -0.48 -17.77 -14.63
N ARG A 56 -0.47 -17.05 -15.75
CA ARG A 56 0.25 -15.78 -15.92
C ARG A 56 -0.11 -14.78 -14.81
N THR A 57 -1.32 -14.87 -14.27
CA THR A 57 -1.80 -14.08 -13.14
C THR A 57 -1.06 -14.41 -11.84
N ALA A 58 -0.76 -15.69 -11.56
CA ALA A 58 0.07 -16.09 -10.42
C ALA A 58 1.52 -15.59 -10.56
N ILE A 59 2.10 -15.69 -11.76
CA ILE A 59 3.46 -15.19 -12.03
C ILE A 59 3.51 -13.65 -11.89
N VAL A 60 2.49 -12.95 -12.40
CA VAL A 60 2.39 -11.48 -12.26
C VAL A 60 2.13 -11.09 -10.81
N ALA A 61 1.30 -11.84 -10.07
CA ALA A 61 1.05 -11.61 -8.64
C ALA A 61 2.33 -11.80 -7.82
N ASP A 62 3.11 -12.85 -8.10
CA ASP A 62 4.38 -13.12 -7.43
C ASP A 62 5.45 -12.07 -7.77
N SER A 63 5.52 -11.61 -9.02
CA SER A 63 6.41 -10.50 -9.38
C SER A 63 6.03 -9.19 -8.68
N LYS A 64 4.73 -8.92 -8.51
CA LYS A 64 4.22 -7.75 -7.76
C LYS A 64 4.51 -7.89 -6.26
N SER A 65 4.36 -9.08 -5.67
CA SER A 65 4.64 -9.33 -4.26
C SER A 65 6.13 -9.12 -3.96
N LYS A 66 7.02 -9.66 -4.81
CA LYS A 66 8.49 -9.49 -4.72
C LYS A 66 8.92 -8.02 -4.80
N LYS A 67 8.32 -7.24 -5.72
CA LYS A 67 8.58 -5.79 -5.84
C LYS A 67 8.11 -5.03 -4.59
N LYS A 68 6.93 -5.35 -4.05
CA LYS A 68 6.42 -4.73 -2.81
C LYS A 68 7.30 -5.07 -1.61
N ALA A 69 7.70 -6.33 -1.44
CA ALA A 69 8.60 -6.75 -0.37
C ALA A 69 9.95 -6.04 -0.45
N SER A 70 10.51 -5.90 -1.66
CA SER A 70 11.76 -5.17 -1.89
C SER A 70 11.62 -3.68 -1.56
N ALA A 71 10.51 -3.05 -1.94
CA ALA A 71 10.22 -1.65 -1.61
C ALA A 71 10.07 -1.44 -0.09
N ALA A 72 9.37 -2.35 0.60
CA ALA A 72 9.18 -2.32 2.05
C ALA A 72 10.51 -2.51 2.81
N LYS A 73 11.41 -3.39 2.34
CA LYS A 73 12.73 -3.56 2.95
C LYS A 73 13.60 -2.31 2.79
N LYS A 74 13.55 -1.67 1.63
CA LYS A 74 14.27 -0.40 1.37
C LYS A 74 13.73 0.75 2.21
N SER A 75 12.40 0.90 2.30
CA SER A 75 11.81 1.95 3.14
C SER A 75 12.16 1.76 4.61
N ARG A 76 12.01 0.55 5.15
CA ARG A 76 12.40 0.24 6.55
C ARG A 76 13.87 0.57 6.84
N ARG A 77 14.79 0.24 5.93
CA ARG A 77 16.22 0.60 6.08
C ARG A 77 16.41 2.12 6.13
N LYS A 78 15.75 2.86 5.23
CA LYS A 78 15.82 4.33 5.18
C LYS A 78 15.32 4.96 6.48
N TYR A 79 14.14 4.55 6.96
CA TYR A 79 13.56 5.12 8.19
C TYR A 79 14.38 4.77 9.44
N ARG A 80 15.05 3.61 9.47
CA ARG A 80 15.96 3.25 10.57
C ARG A 80 17.19 4.15 10.62
N GLN A 81 17.82 4.41 9.47
CA GLN A 81 18.98 5.31 9.40
C GLN A 81 18.65 6.76 9.80
N LEU A 82 17.46 7.24 9.43
CA LEU A 82 17.00 8.57 9.82
C LEU A 82 16.74 8.66 11.33
N LYS A 83 16.21 7.59 11.93
CA LYS A 83 15.98 7.52 13.37
C LYS A 83 17.29 7.49 14.15
N ASP A 84 18.24 6.63 13.75
CA ASP A 84 19.55 6.53 14.39
C ASP A 84 20.34 7.86 14.29
N GLY A 85 20.13 8.64 13.22
CA GLY A 85 20.68 10.00 13.08
C GLY A 85 20.00 11.05 13.95
N GLN A 86 18.67 11.01 14.09
CA GLN A 86 17.90 11.93 14.95
C GLN A 86 18.17 11.70 16.44
N ASP A 87 18.33 10.44 16.85
CA ASP A 87 18.67 10.07 18.23
C ASP A 87 20.11 10.50 18.58
N ALA A 88 20.99 10.67 17.59
CA ALA A 88 22.35 11.19 17.77
C ALA A 88 22.41 12.74 17.86
N GLU A 89 21.49 13.45 17.20
CA GLU A 89 21.41 14.92 17.25
C GLU A 89 20.64 15.45 18.48
N GLN A 90 19.87 14.60 19.16
CA GLN A 90 19.12 14.95 20.38
C GLN A 90 19.91 14.70 21.69
N GLN A 91 21.20 15.01 21.71
CA GLN A 91 21.89 15.32 22.97
C GLN A 91 21.75 16.82 23.25
N PRO A 92 20.76 17.28 24.04
CA PRO A 92 20.80 18.64 24.54
C PRO A 92 21.92 18.73 25.58
N GLN A 93 22.97 19.44 25.17
CA GLN A 93 23.92 20.20 25.96
C GLN A 93 23.57 20.20 27.46
N ALA A 94 24.29 19.39 28.25
CA ALA A 94 24.34 19.58 29.68
C ALA A 94 24.77 21.03 29.94
N GLN A 95 23.86 21.83 30.49
CA GLN A 95 24.09 23.22 30.83
C GLN A 95 25.18 23.28 31.91
N LEU A 96 26.41 23.48 31.48
CA LEU A 96 27.46 24.03 32.33
C LEU A 96 27.08 25.49 32.59
N SER A 97 26.59 25.79 33.79
CA SER A 97 26.61 27.15 34.33
C SER A 97 27.75 27.28 35.33
N PRO A 98 28.85 27.96 34.97
CA PRO A 98 29.83 28.47 35.90
C PRO A 98 29.23 29.70 36.59
N ASN A 99 29.15 29.70 37.93
CA ASN A 99 29.27 30.98 38.61
C ASN A 99 30.05 30.85 39.92
N ASP A 100 31.01 31.74 40.00
CA ASP A 100 32.10 31.88 40.94
C ASP A 100 31.64 32.31 42.35
N GLN A 101 32.28 31.70 43.34
CA GLN A 101 32.96 32.32 44.49
C GLN A 101 32.23 33.25 45.48
N MET A 102 32.80 33.30 46.69
CA MET A 102 32.45 34.09 47.88
C MET A 102 31.39 33.37 48.76
N ARG A 103 31.61 33.06 50.03
CA ARG A 103 32.35 33.85 51.03
C ARG A 103 32.66 32.96 52.25
N SER A 104 33.86 32.40 52.29
CA SER A 104 34.47 31.94 53.53
C SER A 104 35.00 33.17 54.27
N LYS A 105 34.26 33.65 55.28
CA LYS A 105 34.72 34.43 56.45
C LYS A 105 33.51 34.86 57.29
N GLU A 106 33.65 34.65 58.61
CA GLU A 106 32.93 35.32 59.73
C GLU A 106 31.47 34.83 59.90
N ASP A 107 31.02 34.22 60.99
CA ASP A 107 31.27 34.45 62.43
C ASP A 107 31.34 33.09 63.18
N SER A 108 32.46 32.68 63.77
CA SER A 108 32.76 32.87 65.21
C SER A 108 31.92 34.01 65.80
N VAL A 109 30.94 33.75 66.66
CA VAL A 109 31.08 33.71 68.12
C VAL A 109 29.70 33.31 68.73
N PRO A 110 29.62 32.56 69.84
CA PRO A 110 28.51 32.67 70.79
C PRO A 110 28.69 33.83 71.77
#